data_AF-A0A4Y2X621-F1
#
_entry.id   AF-A0A4Y2X621-F1
#
_cell.length_a   1.000
_cell.length_b   1.000
_cell.length_c   1.000
_cell.angle_alpha   90.00
_cell.angle_beta   90.00
_cell.angle_gamma   90.00
#
_symmetry.space_group_name_H-M   'P 1'
#
loop_
_entity.id
_entity.type
_entity.pdbx_description
1 polymer ?
#
loop_
_entity_poly.entity_id
_entity_poly.type
_entity_poly.pdbx_seq_one_letter_code
_entity_poly.pdbx_strand_id
1 'polypeptide(L)' 'MLLTEHIARCEAEGIDFNNFWFKSTLGRLQEVFFQHHEQVFKYVDTLESLLFTSDIDHHILSVFQQFCALKA' A
#
# COMPACT_ATOMS: atom_id res chain seq x y z
N MET A 1 -9.68 3.54 -4.27
CA MET A 1 -9.35 2.25 -3.62
C MET A 1 -9.55 2.39 -2.11
N LEU A 2 -9.90 1.31 -1.42
CA LEU A 2 -10.35 1.27 -0.02
C LEU A 2 -9.43 1.98 0.99
N LEU A 3 -8.11 1.82 0.88
CA LEU A 3 -7.14 2.50 1.77
C LEU A 3 -7.11 4.01 1.52
N THR A 4 -7.02 4.43 0.26
CA THR A 4 -7.04 5.85 -0.15
C THR A 4 -8.33 6.53 0.27
N GLU A 5 -9.47 5.86 0.08
CA GLU A 5 -10.79 6.37 0.48
C GLU A 5 -10.89 6.52 2.00
N HIS A 6 -10.36 5.56 2.75
CA HIS A 6 -10.32 5.64 4.20
C HIS A 6 -9.50 6.83 4.69
N ILE A 7 -8.29 7.03 4.13
CA ILE A 7 -7.42 8.15 4.47
C ILE A 7 -8.13 9.48 4.16
N ALA A 8 -8.65 9.64 2.93
CA ALA A 8 -9.33 10.86 2.52
C ALA A 8 -10.55 11.18 3.40
N ARG A 9 -11.32 10.17 3.80
CA ARG A 9 -12.45 10.35 4.72
C ARG A 9 -11.99 10.81 6.11
N CYS A 10 -10.97 10.14 6.67
CA CYS A 10 -10.44 10.50 7.98
C CYS A 10 -9.85 11.91 7.99
N GLU A 11 -9.15 12.31 6.92
CA GLU A 11 -8.66 13.68 6.74
C GLU A 11 -9.80 14.70 6.69
N ALA A 12 -10.88 14.40 5.93
CA ALA A 12 -12.05 15.28 5.84
C ALA A 12 -12.80 15.43 7.17
N GLU A 13 -12.84 14.38 7.99
CA GLU A 13 -13.48 14.36 9.31
C GLU A 13 -12.55 14.87 10.43
N GLY A 14 -11.27 15.14 10.15
CA GLY A 14 -10.29 15.57 11.14
C GLY A 14 -9.97 14.50 12.19
N ILE A 15 -10.14 13.22 11.85
CA ILE A 15 -9.88 12.08 12.73
C ILE A 15 -8.62 11.33 12.29
N ASP A 16 -8.00 10.62 13.23
CA ASP A 16 -6.82 9.81 12.92
C ASP A 16 -7.19 8.60 12.04
N PHE A 17 -6.59 8.51 10.86
CA PHE A 17 -6.73 7.36 9.97
C PHE A 17 -6.00 6.11 10.49
N ASN A 18 -5.03 6.25 11.40
CA ASN A 18 -4.17 5.16 11.89
C ASN A 18 -4.84 4.25 12.93
N ASN A 19 -6.07 3.87 12.66
CA ASN A 19 -6.88 2.99 13.50
C ASN A 19 -6.61 1.49 13.20
N PHE A 20 -7.25 0.63 14.00
CA PHE A 20 -7.13 -0.83 13.87
C PHE A 20 -7.51 -1.35 12.47
N TRP A 21 -8.53 -0.77 11.86
CA TRP A 21 -9.00 -1.18 10.54
C TRP A 21 -7.97 -0.85 9.45
N PHE A 22 -7.38 0.35 9.51
CA PHE A 22 -6.32 0.77 8.59
C PHE A 22 -5.11 -0.16 8.69
N LYS A 23 -4.60 -0.39 9.91
CA LYS A 23 -3.46 -1.29 10.15
C LYS A 23 -3.74 -2.71 9.66
N SER A 24 -4.93 -3.24 9.93
CA SER A 24 -5.31 -4.59 9.49
C SER A 24 -5.38 -4.68 7.96
N THR A 25 -5.99 -3.69 7.31
CA THR A 25 -6.12 -3.66 5.85
C THR A 25 -4.77 -3.48 5.17
N LEU A 26 -3.91 -2.61 5.71
CA LEU A 26 -2.54 -2.41 5.23
C LEU A 26 -1.69 -3.68 5.41
N GLY A 27 -1.83 -4.37 6.54
CA GLY A 27 -1.18 -5.65 6.79
C GLY A 27 -1.60 -6.74 5.80
N ARG A 28 -2.87 -6.76 5.35
CA ARG A 28 -3.32 -7.69 4.30
C ARG A 28 -2.68 -7.39 2.94
N LEU A 29 -2.48 -6.11 2.59
CA LEU A 29 -1.73 -5.74 1.39
C LEU A 29 -0.29 -6.28 1.46
N GLN A 30 0.36 -6.09 2.60
CA GLN A 30 1.70 -6.61 2.84
C GLN A 30 1.77 -8.14 2.77
N GLU A 31 0.78 -8.84 3.32
CA GLU A 31 0.67 -10.31 3.25
C GLU A 31 0.61 -10.81 1.80
N VAL A 32 -0.15 -10.16 0.92
CA VAL A 32 -0.22 -10.52 -0.52
C VAL A 32 1.16 -10.42 -1.18
N PHE A 33 1.90 -9.34 -0.89
CA PHE A 33 3.25 -9.17 -1.42
C PHE A 33 4.19 -10.28 -0.96
N PHE A 34 4.12 -10.69 0.30
CA PHE A 34 4.96 -11.78 0.82
C PHE A 34 4.54 -13.15 0.33
N GLN A 35 3.25 -13.47 0.26
CA GLN A 35 2.77 -14.79 -0.14
C GLN A 35 2.97 -15.06 -1.63
N HIS A 36 2.95 -14.01 -2.46
CA HIS A 36 3.02 -14.12 -3.92
C HIS A 36 4.25 -13.40 -4.49
N HIS A 37 5.31 -13.27 -3.70
CA HIS A 37 6.48 -12.44 -4.04
C HIS A 37 7.09 -12.78 -5.41
N GLU A 38 7.19 -14.07 -5.77
CA GLU A 38 7.76 -14.50 -7.06
C GLU A 38 6.96 -13.99 -8.27
N GLN A 39 5.62 -13.95 -8.14
CA GLN A 39 4.74 -13.45 -9.20
C GLN A 39 4.74 -11.92 -9.20
N VAL A 40 4.63 -11.30 -8.03
CA VAL A 40 4.60 -9.83 -7.90
C VAL A 40 5.89 -9.20 -8.43
N PHE A 41 7.06 -9.81 -8.18
CA PHE A 41 8.35 -9.31 -8.67
C PHE A 41 8.48 -9.24 -10.19
N LYS A 42 7.67 -10.01 -10.94
CA LYS A 42 7.63 -9.96 -12.42
C LYS A 42 6.88 -8.73 -12.93
N TYR A 43 6.09 -8.08 -12.08
CA TYR A 43 5.22 -6.97 -12.45
C TYR A 43 5.59 -5.66 -11.75
N VAL A 44 6.71 -5.60 -11.02
CA VAL A 44 7.11 -4.41 -10.23
C VAL A 44 7.10 -3.14 -11.08
N ASP A 45 7.71 -3.15 -12.27
CA ASP A 45 7.77 -1.96 -13.13
C ASP A 45 6.36 -1.48 -13.54
N THR A 46 5.47 -2.41 -13.87
CA THR A 46 4.07 -2.11 -14.21
C THR A 46 3.29 -1.61 -13.00
N LEU A 47 3.49 -2.23 -11.84
CA LEU A 47 2.85 -1.86 -10.58
C LEU A 47 3.30 -0.45 -10.15
N GLU A 48 4.58 -0.14 -10.26
CA GLU A 48 5.14 1.19 -9.98
C GLU A 48 4.62 2.25 -10.94
N SER A 49 4.52 1.94 -12.24
CA SER A 49 4.07 2.91 -13.25
C SER A 49 2.56 3.15 -13.26
N LEU A 50 1.73 2.20 -12.81
CA LEU A 50 0.27 2.26 -12.99
C LEU A 50 -0.55 2.24 -11.70
N LEU A 51 -0.02 1.69 -10.59
CA LEU A 51 -0.79 1.49 -9.35
C LEU A 51 -0.15 2.14 -8.12
N PHE A 52 1.17 2.07 -7.98
CA PHE A 52 1.94 2.61 -6.86
C PHE A 52 2.73 3.84 -7.30
N THR A 53 1.99 4.79 -7.89
CA THR A 53 2.49 6.05 -8.41
C THR A 53 2.61 7.11 -7.30
N SER A 54 3.25 8.24 -7.59
CA SER A 54 3.55 9.31 -6.62
C SER A 54 2.32 10.02 -6.04
N ASP A 55 1.15 9.82 -6.60
CA ASP A 55 -0.14 10.37 -6.13
C ASP A 55 -0.81 9.48 -5.07
N ILE A 56 -0.29 8.27 -4.81
CA ILE A 56 -0.75 7.41 -3.72
C ILE A 56 -0.18 7.91 -2.39
N ASP A 57 -1.00 7.83 -1.33
CA ASP A 57 -0.55 8.19 0.02
C ASP A 57 0.69 7.39 0.43
N HIS A 58 1.64 8.10 1.05
CA HIS A 58 2.93 7.59 1.44
C HIS A 58 2.90 6.36 2.36
N HIS A 59 1.87 6.19 3.20
CA HIS A 59 1.76 4.99 4.04
C HIS A 59 1.54 3.74 3.20
N ILE A 60 0.70 3.83 2.17
CA ILE A 60 0.44 2.73 1.25
C ILE A 60 1.67 2.48 0.38
N LEU A 61 2.25 3.56 -0.16
CA LEU A 61 3.43 3.48 -1.02
C LEU A 61 4.64 2.87 -0.29
N SER A 62 4.82 3.19 0.99
CA SER A 62 5.91 2.66 1.80
C SER A 62 5.91 1.13 1.90
N VAL A 63 4.73 0.49 1.90
CA VAL A 63 4.62 -0.98 1.92
C VAL A 63 5.13 -1.59 0.61
N PHE A 64 4.79 -0.98 -0.52
CA PHE A 64 5.28 -1.43 -1.82
C PHE A 64 6.79 -1.20 -1.96
N GLN A 65 7.31 -0.06 -1.51
CA GLN A 65 8.74 0.25 -1.52
C GLN A 65 9.54 -0.69 -0.62
N GLN A 66 9.03 -1.00 0.58
CA GLN A 66 9.63 -1.99 1.48
C GLN A 66 9.67 -3.37 0.82
N PHE A 67 8.60 -3.78 0.14
CA PHE A 67 8.59 -5.03 -0.62
C PHE A 67 9.65 -5.03 -1.74
N CYS A 68 9.74 -3.95 -2.53
CA CYS A 68 10.73 -3.83 -3.59
C CYS A 68 12.17 -3.90 -3.05
N ALA A 69 12.43 -3.32 -1.88
CA ALA A 69 13.74 -3.37 -1.23
C ALA A 69 14.18 -4.80 -0.84
N LEU A 70 13.26 -5.77 -0.73
CA LEU A 70 13.62 -7.17 -0.47
C LEU A 70 14.18 -7.90 -1.69
N LYS A 71 14.01 -7.34 -2.89
CA LYS A 71 14.62 -7.85 -4.13
C LYS A 71 16.07 -7.35 -4.31
N ALA A 72 16.42 -6.24 -3.65
CA ALA A 72 17.68 -5.52 -3.83
C ALA A 72 18.89 -6.23 -3.23
#